data_AF-E2FZR4-F1
#
_entry.id   AF-E2FZR4-F1
#
_cell.length_a   1.000
_cell.length_b   1.000
_cell.length_c   1.000
_cell.angle_alpha   90.00
_cell.angle_beta   90.00
_cell.angle_gamma   90.00
#
_symmetry.space_group_name_H-M   'P 1'
#
loop_
_entity.id
_entity.type
_entity.pdbx_description
1 polymer ?
#
loop_
_entity_poly.entity_id
_entity_poly.type
_entity_poly.pdbx_seq_one_letter_code
_entity_poly.pdbx_strand_id
1 'polypeptide(L)'
;MKFSEMLKKYRTKENLSINKLAKLSGVSTTYISKLEKNDRSYPTVEIIFNLAYGIIMKIKEKYDGIENSDDFLYPQIEEIISSFATSEDSNLDEENKNTIIDDFIMFMERKEKEFLNKSFGDNKEIYENKIALVSNSMNYKKTDYPYFDLKWLLSQNNFEVFYGRDFITNFATIEDSKLNTKSMYFYNILDKEDLKTIQRLIEVYLESKYPKIKDKDDFFVLATDKQNRIKNTIDWYNIN
;
A
#
# COMPACT_ATOMS: atom_id res chain seq x y z
N MET A 1 -20.16 -14.37 -24.14
CA MET A 1 -19.55 -14.64 -22.82
C MET A 1 -20.34 -13.84 -21.81
N LYS A 2 -20.73 -14.49 -20.71
CA LYS A 2 -21.40 -13.82 -19.60
C LYS A 2 -20.40 -13.00 -18.78
N PHE A 3 -20.89 -12.03 -18.02
CA PHE A 3 -20.08 -11.24 -17.10
C PHE A 3 -19.24 -12.12 -16.17
N SER A 4 -19.83 -13.20 -15.64
CA SER A 4 -19.18 -14.18 -14.76
C SER A 4 -17.92 -14.80 -15.37
N GLU A 5 -17.98 -15.18 -16.65
CA GLU A 5 -16.89 -15.77 -17.41
C GLU A 5 -15.79 -14.73 -17.72
N MET A 6 -16.20 -13.52 -18.08
CA MET A 6 -15.28 -12.41 -18.36
C MET A 6 -14.50 -12.00 -17.10
N LEU A 7 -15.19 -11.86 -15.96
CA LEU A 7 -14.56 -11.55 -14.68
C LEU A 7 -13.48 -12.58 -14.34
N LYS A 8 -13.82 -13.87 -14.46
CA LYS A 8 -12.88 -14.97 -14.23
C LYS A 8 -11.71 -14.95 -15.21
N LYS A 9 -11.97 -14.69 -16.50
CA LYS A 9 -10.94 -14.58 -17.55
C LYS A 9 -9.93 -13.49 -17.20
N TYR A 10 -10.38 -12.25 -16.96
CA TYR A 10 -9.47 -11.15 -16.65
C TYR A 10 -8.74 -11.34 -15.31
N ARG A 11 -9.44 -11.82 -14.27
CA ARG A 11 -8.80 -12.12 -12.98
C ARG A 11 -7.67 -13.15 -13.13
N THR A 12 -7.92 -14.25 -13.85
CA THR A 12 -6.94 -15.33 -14.01
C THR A 12 -5.81 -14.96 -14.97
N LYS A 13 -6.07 -14.18 -16.03
CA LYS A 13 -5.04 -13.57 -16.90
C LYS A 13 -3.99 -12.80 -16.08
N GLU A 14 -4.45 -12.13 -15.03
CA GLU A 14 -3.62 -11.34 -14.13
C GLU A 14 -3.11 -12.12 -12.88
N ASN A 15 -3.26 -13.45 -12.86
CA ASN A 15 -2.87 -14.32 -11.75
C ASN A 15 -3.45 -13.88 -10.38
N LEU A 16 -4.62 -13.24 -10.37
CA LEU A 16 -5.27 -12.80 -9.14
C LEU A 16 -6.07 -13.94 -8.53
N SER A 17 -5.90 -14.21 -7.24
CA SER A 17 -6.86 -15.04 -6.49
C SER A 17 -8.13 -14.24 -6.18
N ILE A 18 -9.25 -14.93 -5.89
CA ILE A 18 -10.49 -14.27 -5.45
C ILE A 18 -10.24 -13.40 -4.21
N ASN A 19 -9.43 -13.89 -3.26
CA ASN A 19 -9.08 -13.14 -2.05
C ASN A 19 -8.27 -11.87 -2.36
N LYS A 20 -7.33 -11.95 -3.32
CA LYS A 20 -6.54 -10.79 -3.71
C LYS A 20 -7.39 -9.76 -4.45
N LEU A 21 -8.27 -10.19 -5.36
CA LEU A 21 -9.21 -9.30 -6.03
C LEU A 21 -10.18 -8.64 -5.03
N ALA A 22 -10.67 -9.39 -4.04
CA ALA A 22 -11.52 -8.84 -2.99
C ALA A 22 -10.83 -7.70 -2.21
N LYS A 23 -9.54 -7.89 -1.88
CA LYS A 23 -8.75 -6.86 -1.18
C LYS A 23 -8.55 -5.60 -2.04
N LEU A 24 -8.31 -5.77 -3.35
CA LEU A 24 -8.06 -4.64 -4.26
C LEU A 24 -9.33 -3.90 -4.66
N SER A 25 -10.45 -4.62 -4.84
CA SER A 25 -11.74 -4.06 -5.26
C SER A 25 -12.61 -3.57 -4.10
N GLY A 26 -12.39 -4.07 -2.88
CA GLY A 26 -13.31 -3.85 -1.77
C GLY A 26 -14.60 -4.69 -1.84
N VAL A 27 -14.76 -5.55 -2.85
CA VAL A 27 -15.90 -6.46 -2.99
C VAL A 27 -15.62 -7.75 -2.20
N SER A 28 -16.60 -8.24 -1.43
CA SER A 28 -16.39 -9.44 -0.60
C SER A 28 -16.02 -10.68 -1.41
N THR A 29 -15.18 -11.54 -0.84
CA THR A 29 -14.74 -12.81 -1.44
C THR A 29 -15.92 -13.71 -1.80
N THR A 30 -16.93 -13.79 -0.91
CA THR A 30 -18.16 -14.54 -1.13
C THR A 30 -18.94 -14.01 -2.32
N TYR A 31 -19.02 -12.68 -2.50
CA TYR A 31 -19.75 -12.08 -3.62
C TYR A 31 -19.05 -12.35 -4.96
N ILE A 32 -17.73 -12.16 -5.02
CA ILE A 32 -16.92 -12.49 -6.21
C ILE A 32 -17.06 -13.98 -6.56
N SER A 33 -16.97 -14.87 -5.57
CA SER A 33 -17.12 -16.31 -5.81
C SER A 33 -18.49 -16.67 -6.37
N LYS A 34 -19.57 -16.03 -5.93
CA LYS A 34 -20.91 -16.29 -6.46
C LYS A 34 -21.08 -15.73 -7.87
N LEU A 35 -20.50 -14.56 -8.17
CA LEU A 35 -20.48 -14.01 -9.52
C LEU A 35 -19.79 -14.97 -10.50
N GLU A 36 -18.57 -15.43 -10.21
CA GLU A 36 -17.82 -16.32 -11.12
C GLU A 36 -18.42 -17.72 -11.29
N LYS A 37 -19.30 -18.13 -10.36
CA LYS A 37 -20.09 -19.37 -10.47
C LYS A 37 -21.41 -19.19 -11.22
N ASN A 38 -21.71 -17.96 -11.65
CA ASN A 38 -22.99 -17.59 -12.23
C ASN A 38 -24.19 -17.80 -11.28
N ASP A 39 -23.94 -17.75 -9.96
CA ASP A 39 -24.94 -17.85 -8.88
C ASP A 39 -25.51 -16.47 -8.48
N ARG A 40 -25.24 -15.45 -9.28
CA ARG A 40 -25.71 -14.07 -9.14
C ARG A 40 -26.02 -13.50 -10.52
N SER A 41 -27.01 -12.61 -10.57
CA SER A 41 -27.30 -11.80 -11.74
C SER A 41 -26.17 -10.80 -12.03
N TYR A 42 -26.25 -10.18 -13.20
CA TYR A 42 -25.40 -9.06 -13.58
C TYR A 42 -25.34 -8.01 -12.45
N PRO A 43 -24.12 -7.58 -12.03
CA PRO A 43 -23.94 -6.70 -10.89
C PRO A 43 -24.25 -5.23 -11.22
N THR A 44 -24.33 -4.38 -10.20
CA THR A 44 -24.47 -2.93 -10.39
C THR A 44 -23.20 -2.32 -10.98
N VAL A 45 -23.32 -1.18 -11.67
CA VAL A 45 -22.19 -0.42 -12.23
C VAL A 45 -21.11 -0.16 -11.18
N GLU A 46 -21.49 0.19 -9.95
CA GLU A 46 -20.53 0.40 -8.86
C GLU A 46 -19.70 -0.85 -8.55
N ILE A 47 -20.31 -2.04 -8.53
CA ILE A 47 -19.58 -3.29 -8.31
C ILE A 47 -18.70 -3.63 -9.52
N ILE A 48 -19.19 -3.39 -10.74
CA ILE A 48 -18.39 -3.56 -11.97
C ILE A 48 -17.14 -2.69 -11.90
N PHE A 49 -17.29 -1.41 -11.55
CA PHE A 49 -16.19 -0.45 -11.45
C PHE A 49 -15.20 -0.87 -10.36
N ASN A 50 -15.68 -1.26 -9.18
CA ASN A 50 -14.79 -1.74 -8.11
C ASN A 50 -14.00 -3.00 -8.53
N LEU A 51 -14.64 -3.96 -9.21
CA LEU A 51 -13.96 -5.17 -9.71
C LEU A 51 -12.94 -4.86 -10.80
N ALA A 52 -13.33 -4.04 -11.78
CA ALA A 52 -12.45 -3.59 -12.85
C ALA A 52 -11.24 -2.83 -12.28
N TYR A 53 -11.48 -1.91 -11.35
CA TYR A 53 -10.42 -1.17 -10.64
C TYR A 53 -9.41 -2.12 -9.98
N GLY A 54 -9.88 -3.15 -9.28
CA GLY A 54 -9.00 -4.12 -8.64
C GLY A 54 -8.12 -4.89 -9.64
N ILE A 55 -8.64 -5.22 -10.82
CA ILE A 55 -7.87 -5.87 -11.90
C ILE A 55 -6.88 -4.88 -12.52
N ILE A 56 -7.33 -3.66 -12.84
CA ILE A 56 -6.49 -2.60 -13.42
C ILE A 56 -5.35 -2.22 -12.49
N MET A 57 -5.58 -2.23 -11.17
CA MET A 57 -4.51 -1.97 -10.21
C MET A 57 -3.42 -3.04 -10.26
N LYS A 58 -3.80 -4.30 -10.50
CA LYS A 58 -2.82 -5.37 -10.70
C LYS A 58 -2.08 -5.23 -12.02
N ILE A 59 -2.76 -4.79 -13.08
CA ILE A 59 -2.14 -4.52 -14.38
C ILE A 59 -1.13 -3.38 -14.25
N LYS A 60 -1.51 -2.28 -13.59
CA LYS A 60 -0.64 -1.12 -13.35
C LYS A 60 0.67 -1.50 -12.66
N GLU A 61 0.65 -2.44 -11.70
CA GLU A 61 1.87 -2.96 -11.05
C GLU A 61 2.90 -3.53 -12.05
N LYS A 62 2.48 -4.02 -13.24
CA LYS A 62 3.39 -4.57 -14.25
C LYS A 62 4.14 -3.48 -15.04
N TYR A 63 3.59 -2.28 -15.07
CA TYR A 63 4.11 -1.14 -15.85
C TYR A 63 4.69 -0.05 -14.94
N ASP A 64 4.84 -0.33 -13.65
CA ASP A 64 5.43 0.59 -12.68
C ASP A 64 6.88 0.93 -13.09
N GLY A 65 7.20 2.21 -13.14
CA GLY A 65 8.50 2.71 -13.59
C GLY A 65 8.73 2.75 -15.11
N ILE A 66 7.72 2.45 -15.95
CA ILE A 66 7.79 2.61 -17.41
C ILE A 66 7.28 3.99 -17.82
N GLU A 67 8.10 4.74 -18.57
CA GLU A 67 7.71 6.02 -19.15
C GLU A 67 6.54 5.83 -20.14
N ASN A 68 5.54 6.70 -20.09
CA ASN A 68 4.28 6.58 -20.86
C ASN A 68 3.49 5.28 -20.59
N SER A 69 3.52 4.76 -19.34
CA SER A 69 2.73 3.59 -18.94
C SER A 69 1.22 3.74 -19.21
N ASP A 70 0.70 4.97 -19.26
CA ASP A 70 -0.70 5.27 -19.57
C ASP A 70 -1.10 4.82 -20.99
N ASP A 71 -0.19 4.89 -21.97
CA ASP A 71 -0.43 4.43 -23.34
C ASP A 71 -0.67 2.91 -23.41
N PHE A 72 -0.16 2.16 -22.43
CA PHE A 72 -0.38 0.72 -22.29
C PHE A 72 -1.57 0.41 -21.39
N LEU A 73 -1.85 1.25 -20.40
CA LEU A 73 -2.91 1.03 -19.43
C LEU A 73 -4.29 1.35 -20.00
N TYR A 74 -4.42 2.45 -20.76
CA TYR A 74 -5.70 2.90 -21.30
C TYR A 74 -6.37 1.85 -22.21
N PRO A 75 -5.66 1.19 -23.14
CA PRO A 75 -6.26 0.10 -23.92
C PRO A 75 -6.74 -1.09 -23.07
N GLN A 76 -6.06 -1.40 -21.96
CA GLN A 76 -6.52 -2.45 -21.04
C GLN A 76 -7.79 -2.05 -20.29
N ILE A 77 -7.89 -0.77 -19.90
CA ILE A 77 -9.09 -0.22 -19.27
C ILE A 77 -10.27 -0.33 -20.23
N GLU A 78 -10.11 0.16 -21.46
CA GLU A 78 -11.13 0.13 -22.50
C GLU A 78 -11.58 -1.30 -22.80
N GLU A 79 -10.65 -2.25 -22.96
CA GLU A 79 -10.96 -3.66 -23.23
C GLU A 79 -11.81 -4.28 -22.11
N ILE A 80 -11.39 -4.12 -20.86
CA ILE A 80 -12.04 -4.73 -19.70
C ILE A 80 -13.44 -4.13 -19.49
N ILE A 81 -13.53 -2.80 -19.47
CA ILE A 81 -14.78 -2.09 -19.21
C ILE A 81 -15.80 -2.34 -20.33
N SER A 82 -15.37 -2.26 -21.59
CA SER A 82 -16.25 -2.56 -22.73
C SER A 82 -16.75 -3.99 -22.69
N SER A 83 -15.87 -4.95 -22.35
CA SER A 83 -16.27 -6.36 -22.23
C SER A 83 -17.33 -6.55 -21.14
N PHE A 84 -17.15 -5.96 -19.96
CA PHE A 84 -18.14 -6.05 -18.89
C PHE A 84 -19.48 -5.40 -19.28
N ALA A 85 -19.44 -4.24 -19.93
CA ALA A 85 -20.62 -3.49 -20.35
C ALA A 85 -21.44 -4.20 -21.45
N THR A 86 -20.75 -4.92 -22.35
CA THR A 86 -21.34 -5.58 -23.53
C THR A 86 -21.50 -7.09 -23.37
N SER A 87 -21.28 -7.62 -22.17
CA SER A 87 -21.51 -9.03 -21.87
C SER A 87 -22.95 -9.47 -22.14
N GLU A 88 -23.14 -10.76 -22.42
CA GLU A 88 -24.41 -11.32 -22.90
C GLU A 88 -25.58 -11.10 -21.93
N ASP A 89 -25.30 -11.11 -20.63
CA ASP A 89 -26.26 -10.92 -19.55
C ASP A 89 -26.29 -9.47 -19.01
N SER A 90 -25.64 -8.53 -19.72
CA SER A 90 -25.66 -7.10 -19.38
C SER A 90 -27.08 -6.54 -19.41
N ASN A 91 -27.43 -5.82 -18.35
CA ASN A 91 -28.70 -5.11 -18.24
C ASN A 91 -28.55 -3.58 -18.39
N LEU A 92 -27.37 -3.10 -18.83
CA LEU A 92 -27.14 -1.69 -19.10
C LEU A 92 -27.88 -1.28 -20.37
N ASP A 93 -28.47 -0.08 -20.35
CA ASP A 93 -29.02 0.53 -21.56
C ASP A 93 -27.90 1.09 -22.46
N GLU A 94 -28.27 1.49 -23.68
CA GLU A 94 -27.30 2.01 -24.66
C GLU A 94 -26.67 3.33 -24.22
N GLU A 95 -27.38 4.17 -23.48
CA GLU A 95 -26.81 5.41 -22.95
C GLU A 95 -25.69 5.11 -21.97
N ASN A 96 -25.93 4.23 -20.99
CA ASN A 96 -24.93 3.80 -20.04
C ASN A 96 -23.75 3.10 -20.72
N LYS A 97 -23.97 2.26 -21.73
CA LYS A 97 -22.86 1.60 -22.46
C LYS A 97 -21.97 2.61 -23.19
N ASN A 98 -22.54 3.69 -23.72
CA ASN A 98 -21.77 4.70 -24.44
C ASN A 98 -20.90 5.57 -23.52
N THR A 99 -21.31 5.79 -22.26
CA THR A 99 -20.57 6.63 -21.30
C THR A 99 -19.71 5.84 -20.31
N ILE A 100 -19.86 4.51 -20.26
CA ILE A 100 -19.29 3.69 -19.18
C ILE A 100 -17.77 3.80 -19.02
N ILE A 101 -17.04 4.03 -20.12
CA ILE A 101 -15.58 4.21 -20.08
C ILE A 101 -15.24 5.54 -19.40
N ASP A 102 -15.88 6.63 -19.82
CA ASP A 102 -15.70 7.96 -19.23
C ASP A 102 -16.13 7.96 -17.75
N ASP A 103 -17.25 7.33 -17.43
CA ASP A 103 -17.75 7.17 -16.07
C ASP A 103 -16.77 6.38 -15.21
N PHE A 104 -16.12 5.36 -15.79
CA PHE A 104 -15.11 4.58 -15.10
C PHE A 104 -13.81 5.40 -14.89
N ILE A 105 -13.38 6.19 -15.86
CA ILE A 105 -12.24 7.11 -15.70
C ILE A 105 -12.54 8.12 -14.58
N MET A 106 -13.71 8.74 -14.57
CA MET A 106 -14.14 9.64 -13.50
C MET A 106 -14.19 8.93 -12.14
N PHE A 107 -14.62 7.66 -12.10
CA PHE A 107 -14.59 6.83 -10.89
C PHE A 107 -13.16 6.63 -10.39
N MET A 108 -12.20 6.32 -11.27
CA MET A 108 -10.79 6.15 -10.94
C MET A 108 -10.20 7.43 -10.35
N GLU A 109 -10.43 8.56 -11.02
CA GLU A 109 -9.99 9.87 -10.56
C GLU A 109 -10.58 10.22 -9.19
N ARG A 110 -11.86 9.90 -8.95
CA ARG A 110 -12.49 10.10 -7.65
C ARG A 110 -11.84 9.24 -6.56
N LYS A 111 -11.57 7.96 -6.82
CA LYS A 111 -10.89 7.07 -5.86
C LYS A 111 -9.49 7.58 -5.51
N GLU A 112 -8.76 8.05 -6.50
CA GLU A 112 -7.46 8.69 -6.28
C GLU A 112 -7.64 9.96 -5.44
N LYS A 113 -8.57 10.85 -5.81
CA LYS A 113 -8.83 12.10 -5.06
C LYS A 113 -9.29 11.85 -3.63
N GLU A 114 -10.09 10.81 -3.37
CA GLU A 114 -10.50 10.39 -2.02
C GLU A 114 -9.30 9.90 -1.19
N PHE A 115 -8.40 9.13 -1.79
CA PHE A 115 -7.14 8.74 -1.17
C PHE A 115 -6.29 9.97 -0.84
N LEU A 116 -6.14 10.89 -1.80
CA LEU A 116 -5.36 12.12 -1.64
C LEU A 116 -5.96 13.06 -0.58
N ASN A 117 -7.28 13.27 -0.60
CA ASN A 117 -7.96 14.15 0.35
C ASN A 117 -7.96 13.60 1.78
N LYS A 118 -7.99 12.28 1.96
CA LYS A 118 -7.66 11.66 3.27
C LYS A 118 -6.21 11.92 3.64
N SER A 119 -5.29 11.89 2.67
CA SER A 119 -3.86 12.08 2.90
C SER A 119 -3.47 13.51 3.29
N PHE A 120 -4.14 14.56 2.81
CA PHE A 120 -3.73 15.95 3.12
C PHE A 120 -3.99 16.39 4.58
N GLY A 121 -4.96 15.77 5.28
CA GLY A 121 -5.13 15.97 6.74
C GLY A 121 -4.16 15.14 7.59
N ASP A 122 -3.60 14.08 7.02
CA ASP A 122 -2.78 13.05 7.68
C ASP A 122 -1.30 13.09 7.26
N ASN A 123 -0.92 14.02 6.36
CA ASN A 123 0.44 14.17 5.83
C ASN A 123 1.47 14.37 6.94
N LYS A 124 1.07 15.03 8.04
CA LYS A 124 1.95 15.20 9.20
C LYS A 124 2.23 13.85 9.86
N GLU A 125 1.20 13.07 10.15
CA GLU A 125 1.36 11.76 10.78
C GLU A 125 2.08 10.76 9.87
N ILE A 126 1.84 10.81 8.56
CA ILE A 126 2.59 10.00 7.58
C ILE A 126 4.07 10.43 7.57
N TYR A 127 4.35 11.72 7.46
CA TYR A 127 5.71 12.26 7.47
C TYR A 127 6.45 11.92 8.77
N GLU A 128 5.75 12.00 9.90
CA GLU A 128 6.26 11.65 11.23
C GLU A 128 6.27 10.13 11.50
N ASN A 129 5.89 9.29 10.52
CA ASN A 129 5.74 7.83 10.63
C ASN A 129 4.81 7.35 11.76
N LYS A 130 3.86 8.19 12.21
CA LYS A 130 2.84 7.90 13.23
C LYS A 130 1.65 7.12 12.65
N ILE A 131 1.96 6.08 11.88
CA ILE A 131 0.97 5.23 11.24
C ILE A 131 1.37 3.75 11.27
N ALA A 132 0.37 2.88 11.25
CA ALA A 132 0.49 1.45 11.01
C ALA A 132 -0.03 1.14 9.59
N LEU A 133 0.86 1.05 8.60
CA LEU A 133 0.52 0.75 7.22
C LEU A 133 0.29 -0.76 7.03
N VAL A 134 -0.85 -1.13 6.43
CA VAL A 134 -1.17 -2.54 6.14
C VAL A 134 -0.33 -3.02 4.96
N SER A 135 0.36 -4.15 5.13
CA SER A 135 1.19 -4.73 4.06
C SER A 135 0.41 -4.92 2.75
N ASN A 136 1.03 -4.52 1.65
CA ASN A 136 0.45 -4.59 0.30
C ASN A 136 -0.93 -3.92 0.20
N SER A 137 -1.08 -2.74 0.81
CA SER A 137 -2.30 -1.94 0.82
C SER A 137 -1.95 -0.46 1.06
N MET A 138 -2.82 0.43 0.61
CA MET A 138 -2.78 1.85 0.95
C MET A 138 -3.50 2.18 2.27
N ASN A 139 -4.09 1.18 2.93
CA ASN A 139 -4.80 1.37 4.19
C ASN A 139 -3.82 1.47 5.36
N TYR A 140 -4.02 2.46 6.23
CA TYR A 140 -3.26 2.62 7.47
C TYR A 140 -4.16 3.00 8.65
N LYS A 141 -3.61 2.87 9.86
CA LYS A 141 -4.20 3.40 11.11
C LYS A 141 -3.23 4.39 11.75
N LYS A 142 -3.74 5.49 12.28
CA LYS A 142 -2.91 6.43 13.06
C LYS A 142 -2.44 5.80 14.37
N THR A 143 -1.27 6.21 14.84
CA THR A 143 -0.67 5.79 16.11
C THR A 143 -0.18 7.02 16.89
N ASP A 144 -0.04 6.89 18.20
CA ASP A 144 0.42 8.01 19.04
C ASP A 144 1.92 8.31 18.85
N TYR A 145 2.69 7.26 18.59
CA TYR A 145 4.13 7.29 18.33
C TYR A 145 4.47 6.50 17.06
N PRO A 146 5.62 6.74 16.43
CA PRO A 146 6.02 6.02 15.22
C PRO A 146 6.61 4.66 15.56
N TYR A 147 5.78 3.79 16.13
CA TYR A 147 6.17 2.45 16.62
C TYR A 147 6.82 1.56 15.54
N PHE A 148 6.55 1.86 14.26
CA PHE A 148 7.06 1.12 13.11
C PHE A 148 8.22 1.85 12.40
N ASP A 149 8.70 2.96 12.94
CA ASP A 149 9.92 3.63 12.50
C ASP A 149 11.11 3.10 13.32
N LEU A 150 11.94 2.28 12.69
CA LEU A 150 13.09 1.65 13.33
C LEU A 150 14.12 2.67 13.80
N LYS A 151 14.35 3.76 13.04
CA LYS A 151 15.31 4.79 13.44
C LYS A 151 14.82 5.53 14.68
N TRP A 152 13.52 5.84 14.73
CA TRP A 152 12.93 6.42 15.93
C TRP A 152 13.01 5.46 17.12
N LEU A 153 12.67 4.18 16.94
CA LEU A 153 12.69 3.17 18.01
C LEU A 153 14.07 3.05 18.66
N LEU A 154 15.14 3.11 17.86
CA LEU A 154 16.52 3.00 18.33
C LEU A 154 17.08 4.30 18.96
N SER A 155 16.44 5.45 18.77
CA SER A 155 16.95 6.77 19.21
C SER A 155 16.11 7.47 20.28
N GLN A 156 14.87 7.02 20.48
CA GLN A 156 13.94 7.57 21.47
C GLN A 156 14.34 7.24 22.92
N ASN A 157 13.84 8.02 23.89
CA ASN A 157 14.08 7.83 25.33
C ASN A 157 12.79 7.66 26.16
N ASN A 158 11.67 7.42 25.49
CA ASN A 158 10.34 7.27 26.09
C ASN A 158 10.07 5.82 26.56
N PHE A 159 10.68 4.83 25.90
CA PHE A 159 10.41 3.40 26.09
C PHE A 159 11.72 2.59 26.13
N GLU A 160 11.72 1.51 26.91
CA GLU A 160 12.77 0.50 26.85
C GLU A 160 12.61 -0.33 25.56
N VAL A 161 13.73 -0.66 24.90
CA VAL A 161 13.73 -1.44 23.66
C VAL A 161 14.21 -2.85 23.95
N PHE A 162 13.37 -3.83 23.60
CA PHE A 162 13.67 -5.25 23.75
C PHE A 162 14.10 -5.82 22.41
N TYR A 163 15.12 -6.69 22.40
CA TYR A 163 15.52 -7.39 21.17
C TYR A 163 14.68 -8.65 20.93
N GLY A 164 14.81 -9.62 21.84
CA GLY A 164 14.20 -10.93 21.77
C GLY A 164 14.56 -11.70 23.04
N ARG A 165 13.93 -12.85 23.29
CA ARG A 165 14.15 -13.60 24.54
C ARG A 165 15.37 -14.51 24.48
N ASP A 166 16.07 -14.54 23.36
CA ASP A 166 17.20 -15.43 23.09
C ASP A 166 18.52 -14.98 23.74
N PHE A 167 18.62 -13.71 24.14
CA PHE A 167 19.84 -13.13 24.70
C PHE A 167 19.58 -12.47 26.05
N ILE A 168 20.57 -12.61 26.94
CA ILE A 168 20.64 -11.80 28.16
C ILE A 168 21.56 -10.63 27.86
N THR A 169 20.98 -9.44 27.79
CA THR A 169 21.66 -8.21 27.35
C THR A 169 22.26 -7.44 28.52
N ASN A 170 21.89 -7.77 29.77
CA ASN A 170 22.41 -7.14 30.98
C ASN A 170 23.21 -8.13 31.85
N PHE A 171 24.49 -8.32 31.49
CA PHE A 171 25.42 -9.23 32.18
C PHE A 171 25.68 -8.87 33.65
N ALA A 172 25.68 -7.58 33.99
CA ALA A 172 25.93 -7.09 35.34
C ALA A 172 24.92 -7.64 36.37
N THR A 173 23.71 -7.99 35.94
CA THR A 173 22.70 -8.58 36.83
C THR A 173 22.89 -10.07 37.12
N ILE A 174 23.69 -10.77 36.31
CA ILE A 174 23.97 -12.20 36.48
C ILE A 174 25.24 -12.42 37.29
N GLU A 175 26.32 -11.71 36.95
CA GLU A 175 27.64 -11.92 37.59
C GLU A 175 27.64 -11.54 39.08
N ASP A 176 26.91 -10.50 39.47
CA ASP A 176 26.88 -10.01 40.85
C ASP A 176 25.91 -10.76 41.79
N SER A 177 25.25 -11.83 41.31
CA SER A 177 24.20 -12.56 42.07
C SER A 177 23.06 -11.67 42.58
N LYS A 178 22.87 -10.49 41.97
CA LYS A 178 21.83 -9.50 42.30
C LYS A 178 20.72 -9.49 41.25
N LEU A 179 20.23 -10.68 40.92
CA LEU A 179 19.01 -10.82 40.14
C LEU A 179 17.85 -10.23 40.94
N ASN A 180 17.36 -9.08 40.51
CA ASN A 180 16.13 -8.51 41.03
C ASN A 180 14.98 -8.86 40.08
N THR A 181 13.75 -8.67 40.54
CA THR A 181 12.55 -8.96 39.75
C THR A 181 12.60 -8.26 38.38
N LYS A 182 13.01 -6.99 38.33
CA LYS A 182 13.10 -6.27 37.06
C LYS A 182 14.09 -6.94 36.09
N SER A 183 15.29 -7.26 36.55
CA SER A 183 16.30 -7.89 35.69
C SER A 183 15.90 -9.29 35.22
N MET A 184 15.17 -10.05 36.03
CA MET A 184 14.66 -11.37 35.63
C MET A 184 13.52 -11.29 34.61
N TYR A 185 12.61 -10.33 34.74
CA TYR A 185 11.49 -10.19 33.80
C TYR A 185 11.89 -9.49 32.49
N PHE A 186 12.91 -8.63 32.55
CA PHE A 186 13.31 -7.74 31.45
C PHE A 186 14.80 -7.86 31.12
N TYR A 187 15.33 -9.08 31.14
CA TYR A 187 16.75 -9.40 30.91
C TYR A 187 17.27 -9.07 29.50
N ASN A 188 16.36 -8.74 28.59
CA ASN A 188 16.61 -8.56 27.16
C ASN A 188 16.37 -7.11 26.69
N ILE A 189 16.42 -6.14 27.62
CA ILE A 189 16.46 -4.71 27.32
C ILE A 189 17.85 -4.36 26.78
N LEU A 190 17.90 -3.74 25.60
CA LEU A 190 19.12 -3.21 25.02
C LEU A 190 19.55 -1.93 25.73
N ASP A 191 20.85 -1.77 25.97
CA ASP A 191 21.37 -0.54 26.54
C ASP A 191 21.57 0.56 25.48
N LYS A 192 21.98 1.75 25.92
CA LYS A 192 22.16 2.89 25.01
C LYS A 192 23.29 2.68 23.99
N GLU A 193 24.33 1.95 24.36
CA GLU A 193 25.46 1.67 23.45
C GLU A 193 25.08 0.58 22.44
N ASP A 194 24.31 -0.43 22.85
CA ASP A 194 23.70 -1.41 21.95
C ASP A 194 22.84 -0.71 20.89
N LEU A 195 21.91 0.15 21.31
CA LEU A 195 20.99 0.85 20.42
C LEU A 195 21.73 1.73 19.41
N LYS A 196 22.75 2.49 19.86
CA LYS A 196 23.62 3.29 18.98
C LYS A 196 24.38 2.42 17.98
N THR A 197 24.91 1.30 18.44
CA THR A 197 25.68 0.37 17.60
C THR A 197 24.79 -0.22 16.51
N ILE A 198 23.61 -0.72 16.87
CA ILE A 198 22.62 -1.26 15.93
C ILE A 198 22.18 -0.20 14.93
N GLN A 199 21.85 1.02 15.40
CA GLN A 199 21.49 2.12 14.51
C GLN A 199 22.59 2.40 13.48
N ARG A 200 23.85 2.47 13.93
CA ARG A 200 24.99 2.74 13.04
C ARG A 200 25.21 1.62 12.03
N LEU A 201 25.07 0.35 12.43
CA LEU A 201 25.18 -0.79 11.52
C LEU A 201 24.10 -0.75 10.43
N ILE A 202 22.86 -0.40 10.79
CA ILE A 202 21.76 -0.24 9.85
C ILE A 202 22.02 0.96 8.91
N GLU A 203 22.43 2.11 9.43
CA GLU A 203 22.72 3.30 8.63
C GLU A 203 23.83 3.03 7.60
N VAL A 204 24.94 2.39 8.00
CA VAL A 204 26.00 1.98 7.08
C VAL A 204 25.48 1.05 5.98
N TYR A 205 24.65 0.07 6.34
CA TYR A 205 24.05 -0.84 5.36
C TYR A 205 23.13 -0.09 4.37
N LEU A 206 22.27 0.79 4.87
CA LEU A 206 21.35 1.56 4.03
C LEU A 206 22.09 2.52 3.10
N GLU A 207 23.11 3.22 3.60
CA GLU A 207 23.95 4.14 2.82
C GLU A 207 24.76 3.43 1.73
N SER A 208 25.12 2.17 1.96
CA SER A 208 25.82 1.37 0.95
C SER A 208 24.91 0.95 -0.21
N LYS A 209 23.59 1.00 -0.02
CA LYS A 209 22.59 0.44 -0.94
C LYS A 209 21.69 1.49 -1.59
N TYR A 210 21.43 2.60 -0.91
CA TYR A 210 20.44 3.59 -1.32
C TYR A 210 21.01 5.02 -1.30
N PRO A 211 20.59 5.88 -2.23
CA PRO A 211 20.96 7.30 -2.20
C PRO A 211 20.33 7.97 -0.97
N LYS A 212 21.08 8.88 -0.35
CA LYS A 212 20.56 9.73 0.73
C LYS A 212 19.75 10.87 0.14
N ILE A 213 18.57 11.09 0.71
CA ILE A 213 17.78 12.29 0.48
C ILE A 213 18.44 13.45 1.22
N LYS A 214 18.68 14.57 0.53
CA LYS A 214 19.36 15.74 1.09
C LYS A 214 18.41 16.58 1.94
N ASP A 215 17.25 16.94 1.38
CA ASP A 215 16.16 17.58 2.10
C ASP A 215 14.92 16.66 2.12
N LYS A 216 14.63 16.11 3.30
CA LYS A 216 13.52 15.18 3.50
C LYS A 216 12.15 15.89 3.54
N ASP A 217 12.11 17.15 3.97
CA ASP A 217 10.88 17.93 4.08
C ASP A 217 10.44 18.34 2.67
N ASP A 218 11.36 18.92 1.90
CA ASP A 218 11.11 19.28 0.50
C ASP A 218 10.81 18.05 -0.34
N PHE A 219 11.55 16.95 -0.15
CA PHE A 219 11.24 15.69 -0.84
C PHE A 219 9.82 15.22 -0.55
N PHE A 220 9.40 15.23 0.72
CA PHE A 220 8.06 14.78 1.10
C PHE A 220 6.97 15.69 0.52
N VAL A 221 7.18 17.01 0.52
CA VAL A 221 6.27 17.98 -0.12
C VAL A 221 6.17 17.72 -1.62
N LEU A 222 7.30 17.55 -2.30
CA LEU A 222 7.33 17.26 -3.74
C LEU A 222 6.67 15.92 -4.07
N ALA A 223 6.93 14.89 -3.26
CA ALA A 223 6.34 13.55 -3.42
C ALA A 223 4.83 13.51 -3.14
N THR A 224 4.32 14.46 -2.34
CA THR A 224 2.88 14.58 -2.06
C THR A 224 2.17 15.56 -2.99
N ASP A 225 2.89 16.33 -3.80
CA ASP A 225 2.32 17.19 -4.83
C ASP A 225 1.67 16.37 -5.96
N LYS A 226 0.52 16.84 -6.46
CA LYS A 226 -0.25 16.14 -7.51
C LYS A 226 0.41 16.26 -8.88
N GLN A 227 0.94 17.43 -9.22
CA GLN A 227 1.52 17.67 -10.55
C GLN A 227 2.84 16.90 -10.71
N ASN A 228 3.66 16.84 -9.66
CA ASN A 228 4.90 16.07 -9.65
C ASN A 228 4.66 14.56 -9.75
N ARG A 229 3.64 14.02 -9.08
CA ARG A 229 3.29 12.60 -9.18
C ARG A 229 2.74 12.21 -10.55
N ILE A 230 1.90 13.05 -11.15
CA ILE A 230 1.34 12.80 -12.49
C ILE A 230 2.44 12.86 -13.56
N LYS A 231 3.33 13.85 -13.48
CA LYS A 231 4.39 14.02 -14.47
C LYS A 231 5.60 13.10 -14.24
N ASN A 232 5.70 12.48 -13.05
CA ASN A 232 6.87 11.73 -12.60
C ASN A 232 8.19 12.50 -12.77
N THR A 233 8.15 13.83 -12.65
CA THR A 233 9.27 14.75 -12.93
C THR A 233 10.12 15.06 -11.70
N ILE A 234 9.99 14.29 -10.63
CA ILE A 234 10.86 14.49 -9.46
C ILE A 234 12.27 14.07 -9.88
N ASP A 235 13.18 15.04 -10.01
CA ASP A 235 14.59 14.76 -10.29
C ASP A 235 15.23 14.16 -9.04
N TRP A 236 15.16 12.82 -8.95
CA TRP A 236 15.67 12.02 -7.84
C TRP A 236 17.16 12.26 -7.53
N TYR A 237 17.94 12.77 -8.49
CA TYR A 237 19.39 12.95 -8.38
C TYR A 237 19.80 14.38 -7.99
N ASN A 238 18.98 15.39 -8.29
CA ASN A 238 19.32 16.80 -8.08
C ASN A 238 18.41 17.53 -7.09
N ILE A 239 17.89 16.84 -6.08
CA ILE A 239 17.25 17.51 -4.94
C ILE A 239 18.37 18.17 -4.13
N ASN A 240 18.58 19.46 -4.43
CA ASN A 240 19.61 20.32 -3.87
C ASN A 240 19.55 20.46 -2.35
#